data_AF-A0AAE3GWR3-F1
#
_entry.id   AF-A0AAE3GWR3-F1
#
_cell.length_a   1.000
_cell.length_b   1.000
_cell.length_c   1.000
_cell.angle_alpha   90.00
_cell.angle_beta   90.00
_cell.angle_gamma   90.00
#
_symmetry.space_group_name_H-M   'P 1'
#
loop_
_entity.id
_entity.type
_entity.pdbx_description
1 polymer ?
#
loop_
_entity_poly.entity_id
_entity_poly.type
_entity_poly.pdbx_seq_one_letter_code
_entity_poly.pdbx_strand_id
1 'polypeptide(L)' 'MPFKKNHKDRYTTNREKPLVSSPVCLRMDIELAKELKSVPDWQERLRLALPELIKNWKAG' A
#
# COMPACT_ATOMS: atom_id res chain seq x y z
N MET A 1 5.67 -29.07 8.70
CA MET A 1 7.00 -28.47 8.46
C MET A 1 7.04 -27.11 9.16
N PRO A 2 7.98 -26.85 10.07
CA PRO A 2 8.08 -25.54 10.73
C PRO A 2 8.60 -24.48 9.75
N PHE A 3 8.00 -23.29 9.81
CA PHE A 3 8.39 -22.16 8.98
C PHE A 3 9.80 -21.69 9.38
N LYS A 4 10.80 -21.91 8.50
CA LYS A 4 12.18 -21.47 8.75
C LYS A 4 12.30 -19.98 8.44
N LYS A 5 12.38 -19.15 9.49
CA LYS A 5 12.67 -17.72 9.38
C LYS A 5 14.02 -17.56 8.66
N ASN A 6 14.06 -16.79 7.56
CA ASN A 6 15.23 -16.54 6.69
C ASN A 6 15.66 -17.68 5.73
N HIS A 7 14.71 -18.48 5.22
CA HIS A 7 15.01 -19.40 4.11
C HIS A 7 15.38 -18.65 2.81
N LYS A 8 16.27 -19.20 1.99
CA LYS A 8 16.71 -18.59 0.72
C LYS A 8 15.55 -18.45 -0.29
N ASP A 9 14.65 -19.42 -0.30
CA ASP A 9 13.44 -19.42 -1.15
C ASP A 9 12.24 -18.72 -0.48
N ARG A 10 12.49 -17.86 0.50
CA ARG A 10 11.42 -17.10 1.13
C ARG A 10 10.85 -16.14 0.09
N TYR A 11 9.53 -16.04 0.04
CA TYR A 11 8.86 -15.07 -0.82
C TYR A 11 9.28 -13.65 -0.40
N THR A 12 10.24 -13.07 -1.11
CA THR A 12 10.59 -11.67 -1.04
C THR A 12 9.78 -10.96 -2.09
N THR A 13 8.96 -9.99 -1.68
CA THR A 13 8.35 -9.06 -2.62
C THR A 13 9.48 -8.41 -3.41
N ASN A 14 9.62 -8.76 -4.70
CA ASN A 14 10.59 -8.15 -5.63
C ASN A 14 10.20 -6.69 -5.87
N ARG A 15 10.48 -5.83 -4.89
CA ARG A 15 10.31 -4.39 -4.97
C ARG A 15 11.62 -3.72 -4.64
N GLU A 16 11.99 -2.75 -5.49
CA GLU A 16 13.19 -1.92 -5.29
C GLU A 16 13.16 -1.16 -3.97
N LYS A 17 11.97 -0.77 -3.51
CA LYS A 17 11.76 -0.10 -2.22
C LYS A 17 10.85 -0.95 -1.33
N PRO A 18 11.33 -1.36 -0.14
CA PRO A 18 10.51 -2.11 0.79
C PRO A 18 9.36 -1.23 1.29
N LEU A 19 8.17 -1.82 1.41
CA LEU A 19 7.06 -1.16 2.09
C LEU A 19 7.33 -1.14 3.60
N VAL A 20 6.82 -0.10 4.27
CA VAL A 20 6.79 -0.04 5.73
C VAL A 20 6.02 -1.23 6.31
N SER A 21 6.54 -1.80 7.40
CA SER A 21 5.94 -2.96 8.07
C SER A 21 4.62 -2.64 8.76
N SER A 22 4.44 -1.38 9.19
CA SER A 22 3.19 -0.90 9.76
C SER A 22 2.25 -0.44 8.65
N PRO A 23 1.04 -0.99 8.52
CA PRO A 23 0.06 -0.50 7.56
C PRO A 23 -0.44 0.90 7.96
N VAL A 24 -0.68 1.74 6.96
CA VAL A 24 -1.40 3.00 7.14
C VAL A 24 -2.90 2.71 6.98
N CYS A 25 -3.67 2.82 8.06
CA CYS A 25 -5.11 2.59 8.04
C CYS A 25 -5.84 3.92 7.83
N LEU A 26 -6.66 3.99 6.78
CA LEU A 26 -7.54 5.13 6.50
C LEU A 26 -8.95 4.80 6.98
N ARG A 27 -9.50 5.60 7.90
CA ARG A 27 -10.92 5.56 8.24
C ARG A 27 -11.68 6.41 7.23
N MET A 28 -12.70 5.85 6.60
CA MET A 28 -13.49 6.49 5.56
C MET A 28 -14.93 5.97 5.60
N ASP A 29 -15.86 6.71 5.00
CA ASP A 29 -17.25 6.30 4.85
C ASP A 29 -17.39 4.99 4.07
N ILE A 30 -18.45 4.24 4.38
CA ILE A 30 -18.70 2.90 3.82
C ILE A 30 -18.83 2.94 2.31
N GLU A 31 -19.49 3.96 1.77
CA GLU A 31 -19.71 4.14 0.33
C GLU A 31 -18.39 4.42 -0.40
N LEU A 32 -17.60 5.35 0.13
CA LEU A 32 -16.27 5.67 -0.41
C LEU A 32 -15.33 4.45 -0.36
N ALA A 33 -15.39 3.67 0.72
CA ALA A 33 -14.62 2.42 0.83
C ALA A 33 -15.02 1.38 -0.23
N LYS A 34 -16.32 1.28 -0.56
CA LYS A 34 -16.81 0.38 -1.60
C LYS A 34 -16.35 0.82 -2.99
N GLU A 35 -16.45 2.12 -3.29
CA GLU A 35 -15.97 2.68 -4.55
C GLU A 35 -14.47 2.51 -4.72
N LEU A 36 -13.67 2.77 -3.68
CA LEU A 36 -12.23 2.58 -3.74
C LEU A 36 -11.87 1.10 -4.00
N LYS A 37 -12.56 0.18 -3.34
CA LYS A 37 -12.32 -1.27 -3.48
C LYS A 37 -12.84 -1.86 -4.80
N SER A 38 -13.75 -1.19 -5.49
CA SER A 38 -14.23 -1.64 -6.80
C SER A 38 -13.18 -1.42 -7.90
N VAL A 39 -12.20 -0.54 -7.67
CA VAL A 39 -11.11 -0.26 -8.61
C VAL A 39 -10.06 -1.37 -8.54
N PRO A 40 -9.70 -2.01 -9.69
CA PRO A 40 -8.61 -2.97 -9.74
C PRO A 40 -7.27 -2.33 -9.35
N ASP A 41 -6.49 -3.03 -8.53
CA ASP A 41 -5.19 -2.57 -8.02
C ASP A 41 -5.23 -1.21 -7.31
N TRP A 42 -6.36 -0.87 -6.69
CA TRP A 42 -6.57 0.44 -6.03
C TRP A 42 -5.45 0.81 -5.05
N GLN A 43 -4.88 -0.17 -4.33
CA GLN A 43 -3.78 0.08 -3.39
C GLN A 43 -2.53 0.61 -4.09
N GLU A 44 -2.21 0.08 -5.27
CA GLU A 44 -1.03 0.52 -6.02
C GLU A 44 -1.26 1.87 -6.67
N ARG A 45 -2.45 2.06 -7.24
CA ARG A 45 -2.88 3.36 -7.79
C ARG A 45 -2.82 4.45 -6.72
N LEU A 46 -3.30 4.16 -5.51
CA LEU A 46 -3.22 5.07 -4.37
C LEU A 46 -1.76 5.38 -3.99
N ARG A 47 -0.89 4.36 -3.94
CA ARG A 47 0.55 4.56 -3.66
C ARG A 47 1.23 5.46 -4.67
N LEU A 48 0.86 5.38 -5.95
CA LEU A 48 1.41 6.22 -7.01
C LEU A 48 0.85 7.65 -6.99
N ALA A 49 -0.42 7.82 -6.58
CA ALA A 49 -1.08 9.13 -6.51
C ALA A 49 -0.72 9.93 -5.24
N LEU A 50 -0.43 9.25 -4.14
CA LEU A 50 -0.14 9.87 -2.83
C LEU A 50 1.01 10.90 -2.85
N PRO A 51 2.16 10.65 -3.52
CA PRO A 51 3.25 11.64 -3.59
C PRO A 51 2.81 12.98 -4.18
N GLU A 52 2.03 12.96 -5.27
CA GLU A 52 1.51 14.17 -5.92
C GLU A 52 0.48 14.88 -5.04
N LEU A 53 -0.41 14.13 -4.39
CA LEU A 53 -1.37 14.68 -3.41
C LEU A 53 -0.67 15.37 -2.24
N ILE A 54 0.36 14.74 -1.67
CA ILE A 54 1.13 15.31 -0.56
C ILE A 54 1.88 16.56 -1.00
N LYS A 55 2.42 16.57 -2.22
CA LYS A 55 3.09 17.74 -2.80
C LYS A 55 2.12 18.91 -2.93
N ASN A 56 0.90 18.66 -3.41
CA ASN A 56 -0.14 19.67 -3.53
C ASN A 56 -0.56 20.24 -2.16
N TRP A 57 -0.73 19.41 -1.13
CA TRP A 57 -1.09 19.87 0.21
C TRP A 57 0.01 20.68 0.91
N LYS A 58 1.28 20.45 0.57
CA LYS A 58 2.42 21.20 1.13
C LYS A 58 2.75 22.49 0.37
N ALA A 59 2.15 22.69 -0.81
CA ALA A 59 2.40 23.84 -1.66
C ALA A 59 1.50 25.05 -1.33
N GLY A 60 0.53 24.90 -0.42
CA GLY A 60 -0.29 25.98 0.14
C GLY A 60 0.05 26.21 1.60
#